data_AF-H0VR01-F1
#
_entry.id   AF-H0VR01-F1
#
_cell.length_a   1.000
_cell.length_b   1.000
_cell.length_c   1.000
_cell.angle_alpha   90.00
_cell.angle_beta   90.00
_cell.angle_gamma   90.00
#
_symmetry.space_group_name_H-M   'P 1'
#
loop_
_entity.id
_entity.type
_entity.pdbx_description
1 polymer ?
#
loop_
_entity_poly.entity_id
_entity_poly.type
_entity_poly.pdbx_seq_one_letter_code
_entity_poly.pdbx_strand_id
1 'polypeptide(L)'
;MDEESLETALQTYRGQLRQVEVALGAGLDASEQADLRQLEGDLKELIELTEASLVSVRKSKLLASLDQECPPQEDAEYLAFQKATAEVEDMSATPRVNPENGAAGETGPELAGPGQEEEGEEDQDQEEELNGAKVNAPYYSAWGTLEYHNAMVVGSEEAEDGTACVRVLYLYPTHKSLKPCPFFLEGKCRFKENCRFSHGQVVSVDELRPFQDPDLSLLQVGSACLAKHQDGLWHPARITDVDNGYYTVKFDSLLLKEAVVEGDSILPPLRREAEESSDSDSSDLGGSSYARVVESVTADTGTCSSAFAGWEVHTRGIGSRLLARMGYEFGKGLGRHAEGRVEPINAVVLPRGKSLDQCAEILQKRIKEGQAGANRPPRCRRRKARPGSHLPPRNVFDFLNEKLQSQAPGALEAGVDSPGGKKSKDMYHASKSAKQALSLRLFQTEEKIERIQRDIRGIQEALIRNAGRHSVAAAQLEEKLAGAQRQLGQLRAQEAGLQREQRKADTHRKMTEF
;
A
#
# COMPACT_ATOMS: atom_id res chain seq x y z
N MET A 1 -32.08 20.58 -11.31
CA MET A 1 -31.86 22.03 -11.11
C MET A 1 -31.83 22.65 -12.48
N ASP A 2 -32.80 23.51 -12.78
CA ASP A 2 -32.91 24.11 -14.11
C ASP A 2 -31.91 25.26 -14.25
N GLU A 3 -31.30 25.38 -15.43
CA GLU A 3 -30.29 26.40 -15.75
C GLU A 3 -30.82 27.82 -15.47
N GLU A 4 -32.06 28.11 -15.89
CA GLU A 4 -32.74 29.39 -15.69
C GLU A 4 -32.98 29.72 -14.20
N SER A 5 -33.21 28.69 -13.37
CA SER A 5 -33.41 28.85 -11.93
C SER A 5 -32.12 29.28 -11.23
N LEU A 6 -30.98 28.72 -11.65
CA LEU A 6 -29.66 29.10 -11.11
C LEU A 6 -29.24 30.50 -11.58
N GLU A 7 -29.54 30.87 -12.82
CA GLU A 7 -29.28 32.22 -13.34
C GLU A 7 -30.08 33.30 -12.61
N THR A 8 -31.36 33.06 -12.34
CA THR A 8 -32.22 34.00 -11.61
C THR A 8 -31.80 34.12 -10.14
N ALA A 9 -31.37 33.01 -9.51
CA ALA A 9 -30.78 33.03 -8.17
C ALA A 9 -29.49 33.87 -8.14
N LEU A 10 -28.59 33.68 -9.10
CA LEU A 10 -27.35 34.47 -9.21
C LEU A 10 -27.60 35.97 -9.39
N GLN A 11 -28.58 36.35 -10.22
CA GLN A 11 -28.97 37.76 -10.35
C GLN A 11 -29.50 38.33 -9.04
N THR A 12 -30.23 37.54 -8.27
CA THR A 12 -30.77 37.92 -6.96
C THR A 12 -29.64 38.12 -5.95
N TYR A 13 -28.70 37.18 -5.84
CA TYR A 13 -27.57 37.29 -4.91
C TYR A 13 -26.62 38.44 -5.27
N ARG A 14 -26.33 38.66 -6.56
CA ARG A 14 -25.56 39.82 -7.01
C ARG A 14 -26.27 41.14 -6.72
N GLY A 15 -27.60 41.16 -6.79
CA GLY A 15 -28.42 42.30 -6.39
C GLY A 15 -28.32 42.59 -4.90
N GLN A 16 -28.40 41.55 -4.06
CA GLN A 16 -28.25 41.63 -2.61
C GLN A 16 -26.84 42.08 -2.21
N LEU A 17 -25.80 41.57 -2.86
CA LEU A 17 -24.41 41.96 -2.61
C LEU A 17 -24.21 43.46 -2.86
N ARG A 18 -24.74 44.00 -3.98
CA ARG A 18 -24.69 45.45 -4.26
C ARG A 18 -25.42 46.27 -3.20
N GLN A 19 -26.53 45.77 -2.66
CA GLN A 19 -27.25 46.47 -1.58
C GLN A 19 -26.42 46.51 -0.29
N VAL A 20 -25.73 45.42 0.04
CA VAL A 20 -24.82 45.34 1.20
C VAL A 20 -23.60 46.24 1.02
N GLU A 21 -23.01 46.29 -0.17
CA GLU A 21 -21.88 47.19 -0.49
C GLU A 21 -22.28 48.68 -0.36
N VAL A 22 -23.49 49.04 -0.81
CA VAL A 22 -24.03 50.40 -0.64
C VAL A 22 -24.28 50.71 0.84
N ALA A 23 -24.80 49.77 1.62
CA ALA A 23 -25.02 49.94 3.06
C ALA A 23 -23.70 50.10 3.83
N LEU A 24 -22.65 49.36 3.46
CA LEU A 24 -21.31 49.50 4.01
C LEU A 24 -20.68 50.87 3.73
N GLY A 25 -21.07 51.52 2.61
CA GLY A 25 -20.66 52.88 2.24
C GLY A 25 -21.41 54.00 2.96
N ALA A 26 -22.54 53.70 3.63
CA ALA A 26 -23.41 54.70 4.27
C ALA A 26 -22.97 55.13 5.69
N GLY A 27 -21.90 54.55 6.24
CA GLY A 27 -21.31 54.96 7.51
C GLY A 27 -22.11 54.53 8.75
N LEU A 28 -22.32 53.22 8.92
CA LEU A 28 -23.03 52.59 10.05
C LEU A 28 -22.14 52.38 11.28
N ASP A 29 -22.76 52.01 12.40
CA ASP A 29 -22.06 51.69 13.66
C ASP A 29 -21.09 50.50 13.51
N ALA A 30 -20.01 50.49 14.30
CA ALA A 30 -18.90 49.54 14.13
C ALA A 30 -19.30 48.06 14.27
N SER A 31 -20.37 47.76 15.02
CA SER A 31 -20.93 46.39 15.14
C SER A 31 -21.69 46.00 13.88
N GLU A 32 -22.57 46.87 13.38
CA GLU A 32 -23.37 46.63 12.17
C GLU A 32 -22.49 46.54 10.92
N GLN A 33 -21.38 47.29 10.91
CA GLN A 33 -20.39 47.20 9.84
C GLN A 33 -19.64 45.86 9.82
N ALA A 34 -19.41 45.25 10.98
CA ALA A 34 -18.79 43.93 11.06
C ALA A 34 -19.74 42.84 10.53
N ASP A 35 -21.01 42.90 10.94
CA ASP A 35 -22.07 41.97 10.49
C ASP A 35 -22.31 42.08 8.99
N LEU A 36 -22.32 43.30 8.43
CA LEU A 36 -22.47 43.50 6.98
C LEU A 36 -21.24 43.04 6.18
N ARG A 37 -20.03 43.11 6.74
CA ARG A 37 -18.83 42.53 6.09
C ARG A 37 -18.84 41.01 6.11
N GLN A 38 -19.37 40.41 7.18
CA GLN A 38 -19.56 38.96 7.21
C GLN A 38 -20.59 38.55 6.15
N LEU A 39 -21.73 39.24 6.07
CA LEU A 39 -22.74 38.99 5.05
C LEU A 39 -22.23 39.21 3.62
N GLU A 40 -21.36 40.21 3.40
CA GLU A 40 -20.68 40.42 2.11
C GLU A 40 -19.81 39.21 1.72
N GLY A 41 -19.07 38.64 2.69
CA GLY A 41 -18.29 37.42 2.50
C GLY A 41 -19.17 36.22 2.15
N ASP A 42 -20.22 35.99 2.95
CA ASP A 42 -21.14 34.88 2.77
C ASP A 42 -21.87 34.95 1.41
N LEU A 43 -22.28 36.15 0.99
CA LEU A 43 -22.91 36.37 -0.33
C LEU A 43 -21.93 36.12 -1.49
N LYS A 44 -20.64 36.47 -1.35
CA LYS A 44 -19.62 36.17 -2.37
C LYS A 44 -19.40 34.66 -2.49
N GLU A 45 -19.32 33.94 -1.38
CA GLU A 45 -19.18 32.48 -1.36
C GLU A 45 -20.41 31.81 -1.99
N LEU A 46 -21.63 32.25 -1.66
CA LEU A 46 -22.86 31.73 -2.26
C LEU A 46 -22.92 31.97 -3.77
N ILE A 47 -22.47 33.12 -4.26
CA ILE A 47 -22.36 33.40 -5.69
C ILE A 47 -21.37 32.44 -6.36
N GLU A 48 -20.19 32.22 -5.78
CA GLU A 48 -19.19 31.31 -6.33
C GLU A 48 -19.70 29.86 -6.42
N LEU A 49 -20.36 29.36 -5.36
CA LEU A 49 -20.93 28.02 -5.33
C LEU A 49 -22.06 27.84 -6.36
N THR A 50 -22.89 28.86 -6.55
CA THR A 50 -24.00 28.82 -7.52
C THR A 50 -23.52 28.99 -8.96
N GLU A 51 -22.46 29.76 -9.21
CA GLU A 51 -21.77 29.82 -10.51
C GLU A 51 -21.15 28.46 -10.86
N ALA A 52 -20.46 27.82 -9.92
CA ALA A 52 -19.88 26.49 -10.14
C ALA A 52 -20.96 25.44 -10.45
N SER A 53 -22.09 25.49 -9.73
CA SER A 53 -23.24 24.62 -9.97
C SER A 53 -23.83 24.82 -11.37
N LEU A 54 -23.94 26.07 -11.82
CA LEU A 54 -24.44 26.42 -13.15
C LEU A 54 -23.51 25.93 -14.26
N VAL A 55 -22.19 26.07 -14.10
CA VAL A 55 -21.21 25.53 -15.04
C VAL A 55 -21.32 24.01 -15.14
N SER A 56 -21.52 23.32 -14.01
CA SER A 56 -21.73 21.87 -13.99
C SER A 56 -22.98 21.45 -14.77
N VAL A 57 -24.11 22.15 -14.57
CA VAL A 57 -25.37 21.88 -15.28
C VAL A 57 -25.23 22.13 -16.79
N ARG A 58 -24.58 23.22 -17.19
CA ARG A 58 -24.30 23.51 -18.61
C ARG A 58 -23.42 22.43 -19.26
N LYS A 59 -22.38 21.98 -18.55
CA LYS A 59 -21.52 20.89 -19.02
C LYS A 59 -22.31 19.60 -19.25
N SER A 60 -23.16 19.20 -18.29
CA SER A 60 -24.01 18.00 -18.46
C SER A 60 -24.98 18.12 -19.62
N LYS A 61 -25.53 19.32 -19.86
CA LYS A 61 -26.47 19.57 -20.97
C LYS A 61 -25.79 19.49 -22.34
N LEU A 62 -24.56 20.02 -22.45
CA LEU A 62 -23.74 19.91 -23.66
C LEU A 62 -23.35 18.46 -23.96
N LEU A 63 -22.92 17.70 -22.94
CA LEU A 63 -22.61 16.29 -23.10
C LEU A 63 -23.83 15.50 -23.59
N ALA A 64 -25.01 15.74 -23.00
CA ALA A 64 -26.25 15.11 -23.45
C ALA A 64 -26.65 15.48 -24.88
N SER A 65 -26.32 16.68 -25.36
CA SER A 65 -26.56 17.07 -26.77
C SER A 65 -25.60 16.37 -27.73
N LEU A 66 -24.34 16.19 -27.35
CA LEU A 66 -23.35 15.47 -28.18
C LEU A 66 -23.67 13.98 -28.29
N ASP A 67 -24.14 13.37 -27.20
CA ASP A 67 -24.59 11.96 -27.21
C ASP A 67 -25.83 11.75 -28.10
N GLN A 68 -26.59 12.81 -28.38
CA GLN A 68 -27.80 12.75 -29.20
C GLN A 68 -27.53 13.00 -30.70
N GLU A 69 -26.40 13.63 -31.05
CA GLU A 69 -25.99 13.89 -32.44
C GLU A 69 -25.19 12.73 -33.07
N CYS A 70 -24.84 11.69 -32.30
CA CYS A 70 -24.21 10.48 -32.80
C CYS A 70 -25.14 9.27 -32.63
N PRO A 71 -26.07 8.99 -33.56
CA PRO A 71 -26.70 7.68 -33.58
C PRO A 71 -25.62 6.62 -33.83
N PRO A 72 -25.76 5.38 -33.32
CA PRO A 72 -24.83 4.31 -33.60
C PRO A 72 -24.96 3.99 -35.09
N GLN A 73 -24.11 4.60 -35.90
CA GLN A 73 -23.85 4.11 -37.24
C GLN A 73 -23.01 2.87 -37.03
N GLU A 74 -23.69 1.73 -36.87
CA GLU A 74 -23.06 0.42 -37.00
C GLU A 74 -22.36 0.41 -38.35
N ASP A 75 -21.03 0.56 -38.32
CA ASP A 75 -20.20 0.72 -39.49
C ASP A 75 -20.44 -0.47 -40.43
N ALA A 76 -21.05 -0.19 -41.57
CA ALA A 76 -21.26 -1.17 -42.64
C ALA A 76 -19.93 -1.82 -43.07
N GLU A 77 -18.80 -1.15 -42.82
CA GLU A 77 -17.45 -1.68 -43.02
C GLU A 77 -17.08 -2.76 -42.00
N TYR A 78 -17.49 -2.65 -40.74
CA TYR A 78 -17.20 -3.65 -39.70
C TYR A 78 -17.97 -4.96 -39.95
N LEU A 79 -19.22 -4.86 -40.42
CA LEU A 79 -20.01 -6.03 -40.82
C LEU A 79 -19.52 -6.65 -42.14
N ALA A 80 -19.01 -5.84 -43.07
CA ALA A 80 -18.39 -6.35 -44.30
C ALA A 80 -17.08 -7.11 -44.00
N PHE A 81 -16.29 -6.61 -43.05
CA PHE A 81 -15.05 -7.25 -42.61
C PHE A 81 -15.30 -8.60 -41.91
N GLN A 82 -16.28 -8.66 -41.00
CA GLN A 82 -16.65 -9.93 -40.34
C GLN A 82 -17.16 -10.99 -41.32
N LYS A 83 -17.87 -10.56 -42.37
CA LYS A 83 -18.39 -11.47 -43.39
C LYS A 83 -17.27 -12.01 -44.29
N ALA A 84 -16.28 -11.18 -44.62
CA ALA A 84 -15.10 -11.59 -45.37
C ALA A 84 -14.21 -12.57 -44.58
N THR A 85 -14.11 -12.41 -43.25
CA THR A 85 -13.35 -13.35 -42.40
C THR A 85 -14.05 -14.69 -42.21
N ALA A 86 -15.39 -14.72 -42.23
CA ALA A 86 -16.17 -15.96 -42.06
C ALA A 86 -16.19 -16.86 -43.31
N GLU A 87 -16.00 -16.29 -44.51
CA GLU A 87 -15.98 -17.07 -45.77
C GLU A 87 -14.64 -17.80 -46.02
N VAL A 88 -13.59 -17.50 -45.25
CA VAL A 88 -12.26 -18.11 -45.42
C VAL A 88 -12.08 -19.39 -44.57
N GLU A 89 -12.96 -19.64 -43.58
CA GLU A 89 -12.83 -20.78 -42.66
C GLU A 89 -13.55 -22.08 -43.10
N ASP A 90 -14.30 -22.11 -44.20
CA ASP A 90 -15.04 -23.31 -44.65
C ASP A 90 -14.53 -23.89 -45.99
N MET A 91 -13.23 -24.20 -46.09
CA MET A 91 -12.70 -25.12 -47.11
C MET A 91 -11.32 -25.67 -46.71
N SER A 92 -11.27 -26.62 -45.75
CA SER A 92 -10.17 -27.59 -45.71
C SER A 92 -10.54 -28.90 -45.00
N ALA A 93 -11.07 -29.86 -45.78
CA ALA A 93 -11.01 -31.28 -45.46
C ALA A 93 -10.23 -32.02 -46.57
N THR A 94 -9.11 -32.62 -46.17
CA THR A 94 -8.09 -33.45 -46.86
C THR A 94 -8.64 -34.55 -47.81
N PRO A 95 -7.86 -35.24 -48.73
CA PRO A 95 -6.45 -35.68 -48.52
C PRO A 95 -5.48 -35.88 -49.72
N ARG A 96 -4.18 -35.89 -49.37
CA ARG A 96 -2.98 -36.64 -49.89
C ARG A 96 -2.91 -37.08 -51.37
N VAL A 97 -1.83 -36.72 -52.08
CA VAL A 97 -0.86 -37.58 -52.84
C VAL A 97 0.41 -36.75 -53.19
N ASN A 98 1.61 -37.33 -53.01
CA ASN A 98 2.93 -36.89 -53.54
C ASN A 98 3.29 -37.79 -54.76
N PRO A 99 4.38 -37.55 -55.53
CA PRO A 99 5.01 -36.31 -56.05
C PRO A 99 5.27 -36.44 -57.58
N GLU A 100 5.89 -35.44 -58.26
CA GLU A 100 6.86 -35.62 -59.39
C GLU A 100 7.23 -34.31 -60.16
N ASN A 101 8.55 -34.05 -60.21
CA ASN A 101 9.41 -33.55 -61.31
C ASN A 101 9.16 -32.26 -62.14
N GLY A 102 10.27 -31.50 -62.31
CA GLY A 102 10.65 -30.71 -63.52
C GLY A 102 10.66 -29.18 -63.32
N ALA A 103 11.77 -28.52 -62.97
CA ALA A 103 12.96 -28.17 -63.76
C ALA A 103 12.80 -27.04 -64.81
N ALA A 104 13.52 -25.94 -64.55
CA ALA A 104 14.34 -25.11 -65.46
C ALA A 104 13.76 -23.85 -66.17
N GLY A 105 14.62 -22.80 -66.18
CA GLY A 105 14.68 -21.72 -67.18
C GLY A 105 14.45 -20.32 -66.60
N GLU A 106 15.42 -19.64 -65.98
CA GLU A 106 16.49 -18.79 -66.57
C GLU A 106 16.03 -17.59 -67.43
N THR A 107 16.43 -16.39 -67.00
CA THR A 107 17.07 -15.25 -67.72
C THR A 107 16.48 -13.86 -67.39
N GLY A 108 17.32 -12.96 -66.84
CA GLY A 108 17.11 -11.49 -66.78
C GLY A 108 17.52 -10.81 -68.10
N PRO A 109 17.91 -9.51 -68.18
CA PRO A 109 18.15 -8.53 -67.09
C PRO A 109 17.75 -7.04 -67.39
N GLU A 110 17.99 -6.17 -66.37
CA GLU A 110 18.53 -4.78 -66.46
C GLU A 110 17.64 -3.58 -66.87
N LEU A 111 17.41 -2.61 -65.96
CA LEU A 111 18.11 -1.30 -65.87
C LEU A 111 17.42 -0.24 -64.96
N ALA A 112 18.27 0.46 -64.22
CA ALA A 112 18.22 1.87 -63.77
C ALA A 112 17.29 2.28 -62.59
N GLY A 113 17.94 2.65 -61.47
CA GLY A 113 17.35 3.51 -60.42
C GLY A 113 17.25 4.97 -60.86
N PRO A 114 16.54 5.81 -60.08
CA PRO A 114 17.28 6.56 -59.06
C PRO A 114 16.56 6.69 -57.71
N GLY A 115 17.38 6.82 -56.67
CA GLY A 115 17.16 7.36 -55.32
C GLY A 115 15.74 7.58 -54.82
N GLN A 116 15.38 6.84 -53.78
CA GLN A 116 14.41 7.26 -52.76
C GLN A 116 15.17 7.55 -51.48
N GLU A 117 15.34 8.85 -51.21
CA GLU A 117 15.52 9.40 -49.86
C GLU A 117 14.13 9.76 -49.32
N GLU A 118 13.22 8.81 -49.12
CA GLU A 118 11.95 9.05 -48.39
C GLU A 118 11.52 7.74 -47.70
N GLU A 119 12.28 7.29 -46.72
CA GLU A 119 11.79 6.40 -45.66
C GLU A 119 11.94 7.17 -44.36
N GLY A 120 10.84 7.72 -43.84
CA GLY A 120 10.89 8.50 -42.60
C GLY A 120 9.56 9.10 -42.13
N GLU A 121 8.52 9.12 -42.98
CA GLU A 121 7.23 9.73 -42.60
C GLU A 121 6.12 8.70 -42.34
N GLU A 122 6.17 7.47 -42.87
CA GLU A 122 5.08 6.48 -42.65
C GLU A 122 5.22 5.64 -41.36
N ASP A 123 6.42 5.51 -40.77
CA ASP A 123 6.63 4.75 -39.53
C ASP A 123 6.23 5.52 -38.26
N GLN A 124 6.29 6.86 -38.27
CA GLN A 124 5.97 7.68 -37.11
C GLN A 124 4.46 7.66 -36.78
N ASP A 125 3.60 7.52 -37.78
CA ASP A 125 2.15 7.52 -37.61
C ASP A 125 1.64 6.23 -36.93
N GLN A 126 2.30 5.08 -37.15
CA GLN A 126 1.95 3.80 -36.49
C GLN A 126 2.48 3.72 -35.04
N GLU A 127 3.63 4.32 -34.75
CA GLU A 127 4.17 4.37 -33.38
C GLU A 127 3.35 5.25 -32.43
N GLU A 128 2.74 6.33 -32.95
CA GLU A 128 1.81 7.15 -32.18
C GLU A 128 0.47 6.45 -31.90
N GLU A 129 0.03 5.54 -32.77
CA GLU A 129 -1.24 4.81 -32.62
C GLU A 129 -1.20 3.74 -31.51
N LEU A 130 -0.03 3.16 -31.23
CA LEU A 130 0.17 2.21 -30.13
C LEU A 130 0.25 2.90 -28.76
N ASN A 131 0.58 4.18 -28.71
CA ASN A 131 0.68 4.94 -27.47
C ASN A 131 -0.70 5.19 -26.87
N GLY A 132 -0.88 4.76 -25.62
CA GLY A 132 -2.16 4.80 -24.93
C GLY A 132 -3.02 3.55 -25.11
N ALA A 133 -2.58 2.56 -25.90
CA ALA A 133 -3.29 1.29 -26.01
C ALA A 133 -3.36 0.58 -24.66
N LYS A 134 -4.58 0.18 -24.26
CA LYS A 134 -4.82 -0.60 -23.05
C LYS A 134 -4.58 -2.07 -23.36
N VAL A 135 -3.69 -2.71 -22.59
CA VAL A 135 -3.27 -4.09 -22.79
C VAL A 135 -3.23 -4.82 -21.46
N ASN A 136 -3.06 -6.13 -21.49
CA ASN A 136 -2.79 -6.94 -20.31
C ASN A 136 -1.37 -7.51 -20.42
N ALA A 137 -0.50 -7.07 -19.51
CA ALA A 137 0.93 -7.31 -19.59
C ALA A 137 1.43 -8.26 -18.49
N PRO A 138 2.43 -9.10 -18.78
CA PRO A 138 3.09 -9.93 -17.77
C PRO A 138 3.77 -9.04 -16.71
N TYR A 139 3.62 -9.44 -15.46
CA TYR A 139 4.26 -8.85 -14.29
C TYR A 139 4.90 -9.97 -13.48
N TYR A 140 6.19 -9.81 -13.20
CA TYR A 140 6.91 -10.70 -12.33
C TYR A 140 6.88 -10.15 -10.91
N SER A 141 6.14 -10.82 -10.03
CA SER A 141 6.20 -10.52 -8.60
C SER A 141 7.63 -10.73 -8.08
N ALA A 142 8.00 -10.03 -7.01
CA ALA A 142 9.34 -10.14 -6.39
C ALA A 142 9.70 -11.59 -5.96
N TRP A 143 8.71 -12.47 -5.84
CA TRP A 143 8.86 -13.89 -5.50
C TRP A 143 8.91 -14.82 -6.73
N GLY A 144 8.91 -14.27 -7.95
CA GLY A 144 9.06 -15.02 -9.21
C GLY A 144 7.77 -15.56 -9.84
N THR A 145 6.60 -15.25 -9.28
CA THR A 145 5.31 -15.62 -9.89
C THR A 145 5.01 -14.69 -11.07
N LEU A 146 4.71 -15.27 -12.23
CA LEU A 146 4.24 -14.56 -13.42
C LEU A 146 2.72 -14.36 -13.32
N GLU A 147 2.28 -13.10 -13.29
CA GLU A 147 0.88 -12.70 -13.29
C GLU A 147 0.61 -11.72 -14.41
N TYR A 148 -0.60 -11.72 -14.97
CA TYR A 148 -1.00 -10.78 -16.02
C TYR A 148 -1.81 -9.66 -15.40
N HIS A 149 -1.38 -8.41 -15.60
CA HIS A 149 -2.03 -7.22 -15.07
C HIS A 149 -2.32 -6.20 -16.17
N ASN A 150 -3.47 -5.52 -16.05
CA ASN A 150 -3.84 -4.46 -16.98
C ASN A 150 -2.84 -3.29 -16.92
N ALA A 151 -2.38 -2.90 -18.10
CA ALA A 151 -1.38 -1.88 -18.31
C ALA A 151 -1.72 -1.03 -19.54
N MET A 152 -0.99 0.07 -19.70
CA MET A 152 -1.11 0.97 -20.84
C MET A 152 0.26 1.14 -21.50
N VAL A 153 0.28 1.07 -22.83
CA VAL A 153 1.49 1.27 -23.64
C VAL A 153 1.84 2.76 -23.66
N VAL A 154 3.12 3.08 -23.48
CA VAL A 154 3.62 4.48 -23.40
C VAL A 154 4.61 4.81 -24.51
N GLY A 155 5.22 3.79 -25.10
CA GLY A 155 6.20 3.91 -26.18
C GLY A 155 6.60 2.54 -26.70
N SER A 156 6.91 2.46 -27.99
CA SER A 156 7.72 1.38 -28.56
C SER A 156 9.15 1.50 -28.05
N GLU A 157 9.78 0.36 -27.74
CA GLU A 157 11.22 0.28 -27.51
C GLU A 157 11.75 -0.94 -28.27
N GLU A 158 12.79 -0.75 -29.07
CA GLU A 158 13.45 -1.86 -29.73
C GLU A 158 14.41 -2.56 -28.76
N ALA A 159 14.26 -3.87 -28.61
CA ALA A 159 15.24 -4.66 -27.87
C ALA A 159 16.55 -4.79 -28.67
N GLU A 160 17.66 -5.05 -27.98
CA GLU A 160 18.98 -5.28 -28.61
C GLU A 160 18.96 -6.45 -29.63
N ASP A 161 17.96 -7.33 -29.55
CA ASP A 161 17.75 -8.48 -30.43
C ASP A 161 16.89 -8.16 -31.68
N GLY A 162 16.44 -6.92 -31.85
CA GLY A 162 15.57 -6.51 -32.97
C GLY A 162 14.11 -6.94 -32.85
N THR A 163 13.71 -7.51 -31.70
CA THR A 163 12.31 -7.81 -31.40
C THR A 163 11.57 -6.54 -30.99
N ALA A 164 10.42 -6.28 -31.63
CA ALA A 164 9.54 -5.18 -31.25
C ALA A 164 9.07 -5.35 -29.81
N CYS A 165 9.49 -4.43 -28.93
CA CYS A 165 9.04 -4.38 -27.56
C CYS A 165 8.27 -3.08 -27.32
N VAL A 166 7.48 -3.06 -26.27
CA VAL A 166 6.77 -1.87 -25.83
C VAL A 166 6.97 -1.66 -24.34
N ARG A 167 6.99 -0.40 -23.95
CA ARG A 167 7.02 0.00 -22.56
C ARG A 167 5.60 0.16 -22.04
N VAL A 168 5.28 -0.59 -20.98
CA VAL A 168 3.95 -0.59 -20.36
C VAL A 168 3.97 -0.03 -18.94
N LEU A 169 2.93 0.72 -18.58
CA LEU A 169 2.65 1.20 -17.23
C LEU A 169 1.40 0.54 -16.68
N TYR A 170 1.49 -0.06 -15.50
CA TYR A 170 0.35 -0.71 -14.84
C TYR A 170 -0.70 0.31 -14.40
N LEU A 171 -1.97 0.04 -14.74
CA LEU A 171 -3.10 0.96 -14.48
C LEU A 171 -3.51 0.98 -13.01
N TYR A 172 -3.26 -0.11 -12.28
CA TYR A 172 -3.73 -0.31 -10.91
C TYR A 172 -2.58 -0.39 -9.90
N PRO A 173 -1.84 0.71 -9.65
CA PRO A 173 -0.71 0.69 -8.74
C PRO A 173 -1.16 0.50 -7.27
N THR A 174 -0.77 -0.61 -6.67
CA THR A 174 -0.99 -0.91 -5.24
C THR A 174 0.11 -0.35 -4.33
N HIS A 175 1.30 -0.13 -4.89
CA HIS A 175 2.46 0.40 -4.18
C HIS A 175 3.00 1.68 -4.81
N LYS A 176 3.64 2.53 -3.99
CA LYS A 176 4.25 3.80 -4.46
C LYS A 176 5.32 3.61 -5.53
N SER A 177 5.97 2.45 -5.57
CA SER A 177 6.96 2.10 -6.60
C SER A 177 6.32 1.80 -7.96
N LEU A 178 5.07 1.33 -7.99
CA LEU A 178 4.34 1.02 -9.23
C LEU A 178 3.66 2.25 -9.83
N LYS A 179 3.56 3.35 -9.06
CA LYS A 179 2.99 4.60 -9.56
C LYS A 179 3.82 5.16 -10.71
N PRO A 180 3.20 5.58 -11.83
CA PRO A 180 3.92 6.17 -12.95
C PRO A 180 4.61 7.47 -12.54
N CYS A 181 5.84 7.66 -13.00
CA CYS A 181 6.62 8.86 -12.73
C CYS A 181 6.14 10.03 -13.62
N PRO A 182 5.64 11.15 -13.05
CA PRO A 182 5.18 12.28 -13.85
C PRO A 182 6.31 12.89 -14.69
N PHE A 183 7.52 13.00 -14.10
CA PHE A 183 8.68 13.54 -14.81
C PHE A 183 9.18 12.63 -15.93
N PHE A 184 8.92 11.32 -15.86
CA PHE A 184 9.30 10.39 -16.92
C PHE A 184 8.38 10.55 -18.12
N LEU A 185 7.06 10.66 -17.87
CA LEU A 185 6.07 10.95 -18.91
C LEU A 185 6.34 12.29 -19.61
N GLU A 186 6.92 13.26 -18.92
CA GLU A 186 7.36 14.54 -19.50
C GLU A 186 8.78 14.51 -20.11
N GLY A 187 9.49 13.38 -20.10
CA GLY A 187 10.86 13.25 -20.60
C GLY A 187 11.95 13.96 -19.77
N LYS A 188 11.62 14.41 -18.55
CA LYS A 188 12.50 15.21 -17.66
C LYS A 188 13.13 14.41 -16.52
N CYS A 189 12.82 13.11 -16.40
CA CYS A 189 13.32 12.30 -15.29
C CYS A 189 14.79 11.95 -15.44
N ARG A 190 15.62 12.32 -14.46
CA ARG A 190 17.06 12.04 -14.45
C ARG A 190 17.44 10.70 -13.83
N PHE A 191 16.50 10.03 -13.17
CA PHE A 191 16.80 8.93 -12.25
C PHE A 191 16.71 7.53 -12.89
N LYS A 192 16.26 7.42 -14.16
CA LYS A 192 16.09 6.14 -14.90
C LYS A 192 15.50 5.05 -13.97
N GLU A 193 16.12 3.88 -13.90
CA GLU A 193 15.68 2.74 -13.07
C GLU A 193 15.73 2.97 -11.55
N ASN A 194 16.46 3.98 -11.08
CA ASN A 194 16.56 4.32 -9.65
C ASN A 194 15.52 5.36 -9.21
N CYS A 195 14.52 5.64 -10.05
CA CYS A 195 13.46 6.58 -9.71
C CYS A 195 12.59 6.05 -8.57
N ARG A 196 12.02 6.98 -7.78
CA ARG A 196 11.08 6.63 -6.70
C ARG A 196 9.76 6.06 -7.23
N PHE A 197 9.43 6.44 -8.46
CA PHE A 197 8.21 6.11 -9.19
C PHE A 197 8.56 5.22 -10.40
N SER A 198 7.60 4.44 -10.87
CA SER A 198 7.75 3.52 -11.99
C SER A 198 7.99 4.28 -13.29
N HIS A 199 8.96 3.80 -14.08
CA HIS A 199 9.14 4.14 -15.49
C HIS A 199 8.51 3.09 -16.41
N GLY A 200 7.73 2.17 -15.85
CA GLY A 200 7.15 1.05 -16.58
C GLY A 200 8.12 -0.11 -16.78
N GLN A 201 7.62 -1.14 -17.43
CA GLN A 201 8.38 -2.33 -17.79
C GLN A 201 8.38 -2.47 -19.31
N VAL A 202 9.51 -2.91 -19.86
CA VAL A 202 9.62 -3.25 -21.28
C VAL A 202 9.22 -4.70 -21.46
N VAL A 203 8.28 -4.95 -22.37
CA VAL A 203 7.69 -6.28 -22.64
C VAL A 203 7.64 -6.49 -24.15
N SER A 204 7.89 -7.71 -24.61
CA SER A 204 7.70 -8.06 -26.04
C SER A 204 6.23 -7.97 -26.43
N VAL A 205 5.95 -7.51 -27.65
CA VAL A 205 4.58 -7.44 -28.19
C VAL A 205 3.90 -8.82 -28.18
N ASP A 206 4.66 -9.90 -28.36
CA ASP A 206 4.15 -11.28 -28.37
C ASP A 206 3.62 -11.75 -27.00
N GLU A 207 4.10 -11.16 -25.90
CA GLU A 207 3.70 -11.54 -24.56
C GLU A 207 2.45 -10.79 -24.08
N LEU A 208 2.03 -9.75 -24.81
CA LEU A 208 0.86 -8.97 -24.47
C LEU A 208 -0.43 -9.72 -24.76
N ARG A 209 -1.44 -9.45 -23.93
CA ARG A 209 -2.79 -9.96 -24.11
C ARG A 209 -3.77 -8.79 -24.27
N PRO A 210 -4.96 -9.04 -24.84
CA PRO A 210 -6.03 -8.06 -24.85
C PRO A 210 -6.37 -7.57 -23.44
N PHE A 211 -6.75 -6.30 -23.34
CA PHE A 211 -7.19 -5.71 -22.07
C PHE A 211 -8.33 -6.54 -21.45
N GLN A 212 -8.28 -6.76 -20.14
CA GLN A 212 -9.32 -7.49 -19.43
C GLN A 212 -10.18 -6.52 -18.63
N ASP A 213 -11.41 -6.27 -19.06
CA ASP A 213 -12.35 -5.44 -18.31
C ASP A 213 -12.71 -6.11 -16.96
N PRO A 214 -12.63 -5.36 -15.84
CA PRO A 214 -13.02 -5.87 -14.54
C PRO A 214 -14.54 -6.15 -14.50
N ASP A 215 -14.94 -7.37 -14.17
CA ASP A 215 -16.36 -7.70 -14.00
C ASP A 215 -16.88 -7.15 -12.67
N LEU A 216 -17.62 -6.05 -12.73
CA LEU A 216 -18.21 -5.39 -11.56
C LEU A 216 -19.51 -6.07 -11.09
N SER A 217 -20.06 -7.03 -11.85
CA SER A 217 -21.33 -7.69 -11.55
C SER A 217 -21.32 -8.49 -10.25
N LEU A 218 -20.13 -8.89 -9.79
CA LEU A 218 -19.93 -9.68 -8.57
C LEU A 218 -19.79 -8.82 -7.30
N LEU A 219 -19.76 -7.49 -7.45
CA LEU A 219 -19.56 -6.57 -6.33
C LEU A 219 -20.88 -6.21 -5.67
N GLN A 220 -21.04 -6.62 -4.42
CA GLN A 220 -22.21 -6.34 -3.59
C GLN A 220 -21.78 -5.73 -2.26
N VAL A 221 -22.75 -5.23 -1.48
CA VAL A 221 -22.50 -4.76 -0.11
C VAL A 221 -21.90 -5.89 0.72
N GLY A 222 -20.72 -5.65 1.30
CA GLY A 222 -19.95 -6.61 2.08
C GLY A 222 -18.78 -7.27 1.32
N SER A 223 -18.78 -7.21 -0.02
CA SER A 223 -17.71 -7.80 -0.84
C SER A 223 -16.38 -7.08 -0.64
N ALA A 224 -15.29 -7.84 -0.64
CA ALA A 224 -13.94 -7.29 -0.68
C ALA A 224 -13.64 -6.74 -2.09
N CYS A 225 -12.96 -5.62 -2.18
CA CYS A 225 -12.61 -4.95 -3.43
C CYS A 225 -11.29 -4.18 -3.31
N LEU A 226 -10.69 -3.83 -4.43
CA LEU A 226 -9.63 -2.82 -4.51
C LEU A 226 -10.25 -1.49 -4.92
N ALA A 227 -10.02 -0.43 -4.15
CA ALA A 227 -10.56 0.89 -4.44
C ALA A 227 -9.44 1.93 -4.58
N LYS A 228 -9.60 2.84 -5.54
CA LYS A 228 -8.68 3.96 -5.76
C LYS A 228 -8.90 5.02 -4.69
N HIS A 229 -7.84 5.36 -3.97
CA HIS A 229 -7.87 6.42 -2.97
C HIS A 229 -7.30 7.74 -3.53
N GLN A 230 -7.49 8.86 -2.81
CA GLN A 230 -7.05 10.21 -3.22
C GLN A 230 -5.54 10.33 -3.45
N ASP A 231 -4.75 9.44 -2.85
CA ASP A 231 -3.32 9.40 -3.11
C ASP A 231 -3.00 8.84 -4.50
N GLY A 232 -3.96 8.24 -5.22
CA GLY A 232 -3.76 7.60 -6.51
C GLY A 232 -3.18 6.18 -6.40
N LEU A 233 -3.32 5.54 -5.23
CA LEU A 233 -3.06 4.10 -5.07
C LEU A 233 -4.37 3.33 -4.94
N TRP A 234 -4.32 2.07 -5.34
CA TRP A 234 -5.38 1.10 -5.15
C TRP A 234 -5.15 0.35 -3.85
N HIS A 235 -6.09 0.46 -2.92
CA HIS A 235 -6.02 -0.16 -1.60
C HIS A 235 -7.13 -1.20 -1.41
N PRO A 236 -6.87 -2.27 -0.64
CA PRO A 236 -7.91 -3.22 -0.27
C PRO A 236 -8.95 -2.53 0.62
N ALA A 237 -10.21 -2.76 0.28
CA ALA A 237 -11.37 -2.18 0.92
C ALA A 237 -12.55 -3.15 0.88
N ARG A 238 -13.62 -2.80 1.59
CA ARG A 238 -14.88 -3.53 1.61
C ARG A 238 -16.02 -2.59 1.27
N ILE A 239 -16.90 -3.02 0.38
CA ILE A 239 -18.08 -2.24 -0.02
C ILE A 239 -19.05 -2.21 1.15
N THR A 240 -19.43 -1.03 1.61
CA THR A 240 -20.43 -0.84 2.67
C THR A 240 -21.79 -0.49 2.12
N ASP A 241 -21.84 0.15 0.96
CA ASP A 241 -23.10 0.59 0.34
C ASP A 241 -22.93 0.74 -1.18
N VAL A 242 -24.00 0.52 -1.94
CA VAL A 242 -24.00 0.62 -3.41
C VAL A 242 -25.25 1.38 -3.85
N ASP A 243 -25.04 2.58 -4.40
CA ASP A 243 -26.09 3.49 -4.84
C ASP A 243 -25.87 3.87 -6.30
N ASN A 244 -26.70 3.37 -7.22
CA ASN A 244 -26.76 3.80 -8.63
C ASN A 244 -25.39 3.98 -9.34
N GLY A 245 -24.45 3.05 -9.16
CA GLY A 245 -23.11 3.09 -9.76
C GLY A 245 -22.03 3.77 -8.92
N TYR A 246 -22.39 4.27 -7.73
CA TYR A 246 -21.46 4.72 -6.70
C TYR A 246 -21.33 3.67 -5.60
N TYR A 247 -20.10 3.35 -5.25
CA TYR A 247 -19.74 2.37 -4.23
C TYR A 247 -19.15 3.09 -3.04
N THR A 248 -19.80 3.00 -1.88
CA THR A 248 -19.21 3.45 -0.63
C THR A 248 -18.31 2.33 -0.12
N VAL A 249 -17.02 2.62 0.04
CA VAL A 249 -16.01 1.65 0.45
C VAL A 249 -15.34 2.05 1.75
N LYS A 250 -15.13 1.04 2.59
CA LYS A 250 -14.34 1.15 3.81
C LYS A 250 -13.00 0.45 3.60
N PHE A 251 -11.93 1.22 3.63
CA PHE A 251 -10.58 0.68 3.49
C PHE A 251 -10.20 -0.18 4.70
N ASP A 252 -9.43 -1.23 4.45
CA ASP A 252 -8.91 -2.10 5.53
C ASP A 252 -7.87 -1.36 6.39
N SER A 253 -7.17 -0.40 5.79
CA SER A 253 -6.23 0.47 6.49
C SER A 253 -6.98 1.52 7.30
N LEU A 254 -6.87 1.44 8.63
CA LEU A 254 -7.47 2.40 9.57
C LEU A 254 -6.99 3.86 9.40
N LEU A 255 -5.93 4.07 8.62
CA LEU A 255 -5.40 5.40 8.29
C LEU A 255 -6.20 6.08 7.18
N LEU A 256 -6.92 5.30 6.37
CA LEU A 256 -7.71 5.78 5.25
C LEU A 256 -9.17 5.92 5.70
N LYS A 257 -9.78 7.06 5.37
CA LYS A 257 -11.19 7.31 5.67
C LYS A 257 -12.08 6.61 4.64
N GLU A 258 -13.32 6.31 5.03
CA GLU A 258 -14.36 5.83 4.13
C GLU A 258 -14.51 6.81 2.95
N ALA A 259 -14.69 6.27 1.74
CA ALA A 259 -14.78 7.03 0.51
C ALA A 259 -15.89 6.49 -0.38
N VAL A 260 -16.49 7.39 -1.15
CA VAL A 260 -17.45 7.05 -2.21
C VAL A 260 -16.68 7.07 -3.53
N VAL A 261 -16.70 5.96 -4.26
CA VAL A 261 -15.97 5.78 -5.51
C VAL A 261 -16.91 5.34 -6.63
N GLU A 262 -16.61 5.74 -7.87
CA GLU A 262 -17.34 5.32 -9.07
C GLU A 262 -16.87 3.93 -9.55
N GLY A 263 -17.61 3.32 -10.48
CA GLY A 263 -17.29 2.03 -11.11
C GLY A 263 -15.85 1.94 -11.67
N ASP A 264 -15.33 3.02 -12.24
CA ASP A 264 -13.96 3.07 -12.79
C ASP A 264 -12.87 3.05 -11.71
N SER A 265 -13.25 3.29 -10.46
CA SER A 265 -12.36 3.41 -9.30
C SER A 265 -12.52 2.25 -8.31
N ILE A 266 -13.18 1.17 -8.73
CA ILE A 266 -13.34 -0.07 -7.96
C ILE A 266 -12.98 -1.28 -8.82
N LEU A 267 -12.33 -2.26 -8.19
CA LEU A 267 -11.92 -3.51 -8.82
C LEU A 267 -12.29 -4.68 -7.93
N PRO A 268 -12.72 -5.81 -8.52
CA PRO A 268 -12.77 -7.08 -7.81
C PRO A 268 -11.40 -7.45 -7.23
N PRO A 269 -11.36 -8.27 -6.16
CA PRO A 269 -10.10 -8.66 -5.56
C PRO A 269 -9.32 -9.53 -6.57
N LEU A 270 -8.08 -9.13 -6.86
CA LEU A 270 -7.19 -9.80 -7.83
C LEU A 270 -6.90 -11.27 -7.45
N ARG A 271 -7.20 -11.66 -6.20
CA ARG A 271 -7.24 -13.04 -5.75
C ARG A 271 -8.62 -13.31 -5.15
N ARG A 272 -9.34 -14.29 -5.70
CA ARG A 272 -10.44 -14.96 -4.99
C ARG A 272 -9.81 -15.68 -3.80
N GLU A 273 -9.79 -15.03 -2.64
CA GLU A 273 -9.67 -15.80 -1.40
C GLU A 273 -10.90 -16.70 -1.36
N ALA A 274 -10.68 -18.01 -1.40
CA ALA A 274 -11.77 -18.97 -1.26
C ALA A 274 -12.43 -18.68 0.07
N GLU A 275 -13.65 -18.15 0.01
CA GLU A 275 -14.57 -18.04 1.13
C GLU A 275 -14.48 -19.35 1.92
N GLU A 276 -14.02 -19.31 3.16
CA GLU A 276 -14.13 -20.43 4.08
C GLU A 276 -15.63 -20.65 4.34
N SER A 277 -16.25 -21.43 3.44
CA SER A 277 -17.65 -21.85 3.50
C SER A 277 -17.86 -22.62 4.79
N SER A 278 -18.73 -22.06 5.63
CA SER A 278 -19.27 -22.68 6.83
C SER A 278 -20.24 -23.78 6.43
N ASP A 279 -19.72 -24.95 6.07
CA ASP A 279 -20.56 -26.10 5.71
C ASP A 279 -21.17 -26.75 6.96
N SER A 280 -22.49 -26.65 7.05
CA SER A 280 -23.32 -27.34 8.03
C SER A 280 -23.54 -28.79 7.61
N ASP A 281 -23.32 -29.72 8.54
CA ASP A 281 -23.47 -31.16 8.33
C ASP A 281 -24.92 -31.55 7.98
N SER A 282 -25.08 -32.23 6.84
CA SER A 282 -26.29 -32.97 6.50
C SER A 282 -25.88 -34.31 5.86
N SER A 283 -26.10 -35.39 6.62
CA SER A 283 -25.93 -36.78 6.19
C SER A 283 -27.13 -37.24 5.35
N ASP A 284 -26.89 -37.94 4.23
CA ASP A 284 -27.48 -39.28 3.99
C ASP A 284 -27.08 -39.94 2.64
N LEU A 285 -26.49 -41.13 2.79
CA LEU A 285 -26.71 -42.44 2.11
C LEU A 285 -26.91 -42.62 0.58
N GLY A 286 -26.08 -43.53 0.04
CA GLY A 286 -26.34 -44.41 -1.12
C GLY A 286 -25.64 -43.96 -2.42
N GLY A 287 -24.90 -44.74 -3.20
CA GLY A 287 -24.63 -46.18 -3.31
C GLY A 287 -24.21 -46.44 -4.77
N SER A 288 -23.46 -47.53 -5.04
CA SER A 288 -23.07 -48.06 -6.38
C SER A 288 -21.86 -47.39 -7.05
N SER A 289 -20.90 -48.06 -7.72
CA SER A 289 -20.46 -49.45 -7.88
C SER A 289 -19.22 -49.41 -8.80
N TYR A 290 -18.27 -50.33 -8.60
CA TYR A 290 -17.17 -50.72 -9.50
C TYR A 290 -16.03 -49.69 -9.72
N ALA A 291 -14.73 -49.96 -9.53
CA ALA A 291 -13.98 -51.18 -9.83
C ALA A 291 -12.88 -51.47 -8.80
N ARG A 292 -12.70 -52.76 -8.50
CA ARG A 292 -11.54 -53.34 -7.82
C ARG A 292 -10.58 -53.88 -8.87
N VAL A 293 -9.32 -53.48 -8.84
CA VAL A 293 -8.17 -54.34 -9.20
C VAL A 293 -7.10 -54.15 -8.13
N VAL A 294 -6.77 -55.29 -7.52
CA VAL A 294 -5.73 -55.56 -6.54
C VAL A 294 -4.34 -55.30 -7.09
N GLU A 295 -3.43 -54.75 -6.27
CA GLU A 295 -2.20 -55.49 -5.92
C GLU A 295 -1.58 -54.93 -4.63
N SER A 296 -1.52 -55.79 -3.62
CA SER A 296 -1.00 -55.56 -2.29
C SER A 296 0.48 -55.93 -2.24
N VAL A 297 1.34 -54.97 -1.93
CA VAL A 297 2.65 -55.23 -1.33
C VAL A 297 2.61 -54.70 0.10
N THR A 298 2.52 -55.62 1.04
CA THR A 298 2.72 -55.41 2.46
C THR A 298 4.18 -55.08 2.73
N ALA A 299 4.45 -53.91 3.32
CA ALA A 299 5.70 -53.61 4.00
C ALA A 299 5.38 -52.84 5.29
N ASP A 300 5.54 -53.57 6.39
CA ASP A 300 5.74 -53.19 7.79
C ASP A 300 5.11 -51.92 8.37
N THR A 301 4.16 -52.19 9.27
CA THR A 301 3.51 -51.29 10.22
C THR A 301 4.51 -50.76 11.25
N GLY A 302 5.08 -49.58 10.98
CA GLY A 302 5.80 -48.77 11.95
C GLY A 302 5.00 -47.53 12.34
N THR A 303 4.21 -47.63 13.41
CA THR A 303 3.64 -46.53 14.22
C THR A 303 3.50 -45.17 13.53
N CYS A 304 2.46 -45.00 12.72
CA CYS A 304 1.94 -43.70 12.34
C CYS A 304 0.56 -43.55 12.97
N SER A 305 0.32 -42.43 13.66
CA SER A 305 -1.00 -42.12 14.19
C SER A 305 -2.00 -42.11 13.04
N SER A 306 -3.18 -42.72 13.25
CA SER A 306 -4.23 -42.90 12.25
C SER A 306 -4.83 -41.59 11.69
N ALA A 307 -4.25 -40.43 12.01
CA ALA A 307 -4.69 -39.10 11.59
C ALA A 307 -3.76 -38.45 10.56
N PHE A 308 -2.54 -38.96 10.35
CA PHE A 308 -1.65 -38.45 9.32
C PHE A 308 -2.17 -38.87 7.93
N ALA A 309 -2.29 -37.91 7.01
CA ALA A 309 -2.88 -38.06 5.67
C ALA A 309 -4.43 -38.03 5.56
N GLY A 310 -5.16 -37.54 6.56
CA GLY A 310 -6.63 -37.35 6.45
C GLY A 310 -7.08 -36.45 5.28
N TRP A 311 -6.23 -35.53 4.81
CA TRP A 311 -6.46 -34.68 3.64
C TRP A 311 -6.44 -35.44 2.31
N GLU A 312 -5.93 -36.68 2.26
CA GLU A 312 -5.94 -37.51 1.04
C GLU A 312 -7.35 -37.91 0.62
N VAL A 313 -8.29 -37.97 1.57
CA VAL A 313 -9.72 -38.18 1.31
C VAL A 313 -10.26 -37.10 0.37
N HIS A 314 -9.77 -35.87 0.49
CA HIS A 314 -10.25 -34.72 -0.28
C HIS A 314 -9.42 -34.45 -1.55
N THR A 315 -8.23 -35.04 -1.68
CA THR A 315 -7.27 -34.72 -2.76
C THR A 315 -6.99 -35.88 -3.72
N ARG A 316 -7.76 -36.98 -3.63
CA ARG A 316 -7.66 -38.14 -4.55
C ARG A 316 -6.23 -38.67 -4.71
N GLY A 317 -5.42 -38.61 -3.65
CA GLY A 317 -4.02 -39.08 -3.64
C GLY A 317 -3.01 -38.19 -4.38
N ILE A 318 -3.38 -36.96 -4.77
CA ILE A 318 -2.44 -36.03 -5.42
C ILE A 318 -1.35 -35.58 -4.44
N GLY A 319 -1.71 -35.26 -3.19
CA GLY A 319 -0.72 -34.80 -2.22
C GLY A 319 0.22 -35.91 -1.75
N SER A 320 -0.23 -37.18 -1.63
CA SER A 320 0.69 -38.30 -1.33
C SER A 320 1.69 -38.48 -2.46
N ARG A 321 1.22 -38.40 -3.71
CA ARG A 321 2.09 -38.48 -4.90
C ARG A 321 3.09 -37.33 -4.95
N LEU A 322 2.69 -36.12 -4.56
CA LEU A 322 3.60 -34.98 -4.52
C LEU A 322 4.64 -35.13 -3.40
N LEU A 323 4.21 -35.56 -2.21
CA LEU A 323 5.12 -35.85 -1.10
C LEU A 323 6.15 -36.93 -1.47
N ALA A 324 5.70 -38.02 -2.09
CA ALA A 324 6.59 -39.08 -2.57
C ALA A 324 7.58 -38.57 -3.63
N ARG A 325 7.14 -37.70 -4.56
CA ARG A 325 8.02 -37.05 -5.54
C ARG A 325 9.07 -36.15 -4.91
N MET A 326 8.75 -35.54 -3.78
CA MET A 326 9.67 -34.69 -3.01
C MET A 326 10.54 -35.48 -2.02
N GLY A 327 10.49 -36.82 -2.06
CA GLY A 327 11.33 -37.69 -1.23
C GLY A 327 10.78 -37.97 0.16
N TYR A 328 9.48 -37.77 0.39
CA TYR A 328 8.82 -38.18 1.63
C TYR A 328 8.59 -39.69 1.65
N GLU A 329 9.14 -40.36 2.66
CA GLU A 329 8.82 -41.75 2.98
C GLU A 329 7.75 -41.78 4.08
N PHE A 330 6.71 -42.60 3.91
CA PHE A 330 5.59 -42.65 4.84
C PHE A 330 6.08 -43.01 6.26
N GLY A 331 5.80 -42.12 7.22
CA GLY A 331 6.22 -42.27 8.62
C GLY A 331 7.62 -41.75 8.95
N LYS A 332 8.30 -41.09 8.00
CA LYS A 332 9.60 -40.45 8.20
C LYS A 332 9.52 -38.95 7.97
N GLY A 333 10.54 -38.23 8.41
CA GLY A 333 10.68 -36.81 8.14
C GLY A 333 11.04 -36.53 6.68
N LEU A 334 10.63 -35.37 6.16
CA LEU A 334 11.12 -34.87 4.86
C LEU A 334 12.61 -34.48 4.95
N GLY A 335 13.43 -34.86 3.97
CA GLY A 335 14.85 -34.46 3.86
C GLY A 335 15.78 -35.61 3.51
N ARG A 336 17.00 -35.28 3.06
CA ARG A 336 18.01 -36.25 2.56
C ARG A 336 18.35 -37.42 3.49
N HIS A 337 18.14 -37.24 4.79
CA HIS A 337 18.40 -38.24 5.85
C HIS A 337 17.16 -38.54 6.70
N ALA A 338 15.96 -38.23 6.20
CA ALA A 338 14.71 -38.37 6.95
C ALA A 338 14.65 -37.55 8.27
N GLU A 339 15.41 -36.45 8.36
CA GLU A 339 15.55 -35.59 9.55
C GLU A 339 14.34 -34.67 9.80
N GLY A 340 13.41 -34.58 8.85
CA GLY A 340 12.23 -33.74 8.98
C GLY A 340 11.32 -34.14 10.14
N ARG A 341 10.41 -33.25 10.50
CA ARG A 341 9.41 -33.54 11.53
C ARG A 341 8.39 -34.54 10.99
N VAL A 342 8.18 -35.63 11.73
CA VAL A 342 7.19 -36.67 11.42
C VAL A 342 5.77 -36.21 11.78
N GLU A 343 5.64 -35.42 12.85
CA GLU A 343 4.35 -34.92 13.31
C GLU A 343 4.02 -33.56 12.67
N PRO A 344 2.78 -33.38 12.18
CA PRO A 344 2.29 -32.08 11.72
C PRO A 344 2.44 -30.99 12.78
N ILE A 345 2.73 -29.76 12.34
CA ILE A 345 2.82 -28.61 13.24
C ILE A 345 1.40 -28.24 13.67
N ASN A 346 1.07 -28.47 14.94
CA ASN A 346 -0.22 -28.10 15.50
C ASN A 346 -0.33 -26.56 15.62
N ALA A 347 -1.39 -25.99 15.04
CA ALA A 347 -1.72 -24.58 15.24
C ALA A 347 -2.25 -24.37 16.67
N VAL A 348 -1.52 -23.59 17.48
CA VAL A 348 -1.97 -23.21 18.82
C VAL A 348 -2.71 -21.88 18.72
N VAL A 349 -4.04 -21.91 18.88
CA VAL A 349 -4.86 -20.69 18.92
C VAL A 349 -4.56 -19.91 20.19
N LEU A 350 -4.02 -18.70 20.04
CA LEU A 350 -3.71 -17.79 21.14
C LEU A 350 -4.95 -16.99 21.57
N PRO A 351 -5.05 -16.60 22.86
CA PRO A 351 -6.15 -15.76 23.35
C PRO A 351 -6.23 -14.41 22.59
N ARG A 352 -7.44 -14.03 22.18
CA ARG A 352 -7.69 -12.75 21.49
C ARG A 352 -7.37 -11.56 22.42
N GLY A 353 -6.81 -10.48 21.86
CA GLY A 353 -6.55 -9.22 22.56
C GLY A 353 -5.32 -9.20 23.49
N LYS A 354 -4.42 -10.18 23.39
CA LYS A 354 -3.17 -10.24 24.18
C LYS A 354 -1.95 -10.19 23.26
N SER A 355 -0.88 -9.56 23.74
CA SER A 355 0.39 -9.53 23.00
C SER A 355 1.04 -10.92 22.94
N LEU A 356 1.86 -11.16 21.92
CA LEU A 356 2.59 -12.42 21.75
C LEU A 356 3.48 -12.72 22.98
N ASP A 357 4.08 -11.70 23.59
CA ASP A 357 4.87 -11.83 24.82
C ASP A 357 4.05 -12.37 25.99
N GLN A 358 2.81 -11.87 26.15
CA GLN A 358 1.91 -12.33 27.21
C GLN A 358 1.41 -13.75 26.95
N CYS A 359 1.18 -14.09 25.68
CA CYS A 359 0.82 -15.44 25.26
C CYS A 359 1.96 -16.45 25.50
N ALA A 360 3.19 -16.07 25.19
CA ALA A 360 4.38 -16.87 25.48
C ALA A 360 4.56 -17.08 27.00
N GLU A 361 4.35 -16.04 27.81
CA GLU A 361 4.42 -16.15 29.27
C GLU A 361 3.33 -17.06 29.85
N ILE A 362 2.10 -17.00 29.32
CA ILE A 362 0.99 -17.89 29.70
C ILE A 362 1.31 -19.36 29.36
N LEU A 363 1.88 -19.63 28.19
CA LEU A 363 2.28 -20.98 27.79
C LEU A 363 3.40 -21.51 28.69
N GLN A 364 4.42 -20.68 28.99
CA GLN A 364 5.51 -21.07 29.89
C GLN A 364 5.03 -21.32 31.32
N LYS A 365 4.05 -20.56 31.82
CA LYS A 365 3.43 -20.80 33.13
C LYS A 365 2.70 -22.14 33.18
N ARG A 366 1.90 -22.48 32.16
CA ARG A 366 1.23 -23.79 32.08
C ARG A 366 2.22 -24.96 32.02
N ILE A 367 3.34 -24.80 31.30
CA ILE A 367 4.39 -25.84 31.24
C ILE A 367 5.04 -26.04 32.62
N LYS A 368 5.29 -24.96 33.36
CA LYS A 368 5.84 -25.02 34.73
C LYS A 368 4.85 -25.61 35.74
N GLU A 369 3.56 -25.31 35.62
CA GLU A 369 2.50 -25.87 36.48
C GLU A 369 2.25 -27.35 36.19
N GLY A 370 2.32 -27.77 34.92
CA GLY A 370 2.19 -29.18 34.51
C GLY A 370 3.34 -30.08 35.00
N GLN A 371 4.53 -29.52 35.22
CA GLN A 371 5.68 -30.25 35.78
C GLN A 371 5.68 -30.33 37.33
N ALA A 372 4.80 -29.61 38.02
CA ALA A 372 4.74 -29.56 39.48
C ALA A 372 3.56 -30.35 40.09
N GLY A 373 2.93 -31.25 39.32
CA GLY A 373 1.76 -32.02 39.72
C GLY A 373 2.01 -33.52 39.91
N ALA A 374 2.77 -33.93 40.94
CA ALA A 374 2.68 -35.29 41.50
C ALA A 374 3.22 -35.34 42.96
N ASN A 375 2.31 -35.48 43.92
CA ASN A 375 2.47 -35.98 45.29
C ASN A 375 3.56 -35.40 46.22
N ARG A 376 3.16 -34.55 47.19
CA ARG A 376 3.51 -34.70 48.63
C ARG A 376 2.72 -33.75 49.55
N PRO A 377 2.40 -34.15 50.81
CA PRO A 377 1.56 -33.38 51.74
C PRO A 377 2.37 -32.32 52.53
N PRO A 378 1.72 -31.36 53.22
CA PRO A 378 2.37 -30.16 53.70
C PRO A 378 3.07 -30.40 55.04
N ARG A 379 4.31 -29.91 55.17
CA ARG A 379 4.96 -29.70 56.47
C ARG A 379 5.39 -28.24 56.61
N CYS A 380 4.67 -27.52 57.46
CA CYS A 380 5.16 -26.30 58.09
C CYS A 380 6.39 -26.61 58.96
N ARG A 381 7.48 -25.86 58.81
CA ARG A 381 8.28 -25.29 59.92
C ARG A 381 9.39 -24.34 59.43
N ARG A 382 9.19 -23.06 59.80
CA ARG A 382 10.15 -22.09 60.36
C ARG A 382 11.51 -21.84 59.67
N ARG A 383 11.63 -20.59 59.19
CA ARG A 383 12.76 -19.62 59.28
C ARG A 383 14.16 -20.16 59.61
N LYS A 384 15.10 -20.00 58.67
CA LYS A 384 16.44 -19.40 58.88
C LYS A 384 16.93 -18.74 57.59
N ALA A 385 17.79 -17.73 57.76
CA ALA A 385 18.16 -16.70 56.78
C ALA A 385 19.55 -16.92 56.14
N ARG A 386 19.71 -16.34 54.93
CA ARG A 386 20.93 -15.86 54.22
C ARG A 386 21.89 -16.91 53.58
N PRO A 387 22.75 -16.52 52.61
CA PRO A 387 22.42 -15.99 51.28
C PRO A 387 23.29 -16.68 50.17
N GLY A 388 22.67 -17.21 49.13
CA GLY A 388 23.39 -17.76 47.97
C GLY A 388 23.02 -16.98 46.71
N SER A 389 23.89 -16.06 46.30
CA SER A 389 23.77 -15.31 45.06
C SER A 389 23.84 -16.26 43.86
N HIS A 390 22.75 -16.40 43.12
CA HIS A 390 22.79 -16.94 41.77
C HIS A 390 22.29 -15.84 40.84
N LEU A 391 23.24 -15.15 40.20
CA LEU A 391 22.97 -14.16 39.16
C LEU A 391 22.42 -14.90 37.91
N PRO A 392 21.46 -14.31 37.18
CA PRO A 392 20.97 -14.87 35.92
C PRO A 392 22.06 -14.82 34.84
N PRO A 393 22.00 -15.69 33.81
CA PRO A 393 23.02 -15.75 32.77
C PRO A 393 23.07 -14.42 32.01
N ARG A 394 24.27 -13.83 31.94
CA ARG A 394 24.54 -12.57 31.23
C ARG A 394 24.15 -12.70 29.76
N ASN A 395 23.30 -11.79 29.28
CA ASN A 395 22.89 -11.74 27.89
C ASN A 395 23.88 -10.89 27.08
N VAL A 396 23.99 -11.11 25.77
CA VAL A 396 24.95 -10.39 24.90
C VAL A 396 24.74 -8.86 24.97
N PHE A 397 23.52 -8.44 25.27
CA PHE A 397 23.14 -7.05 25.49
C PHE A 397 23.61 -6.48 26.84
N ASP A 398 23.77 -7.30 27.88
CA ASP A 398 24.36 -6.88 29.15
C ASP A 398 25.85 -6.61 28.97
N PHE A 399 26.54 -7.42 28.14
CA PHE A 399 27.94 -7.21 27.78
C PHE A 399 28.14 -5.94 26.95
N LEU A 400 27.26 -5.68 25.98
CA LEU A 400 27.28 -4.44 25.20
C LEU A 400 26.98 -3.20 26.07
N ASN A 401 26.05 -3.30 27.01
CA ASN A 401 25.74 -2.21 27.94
C ASN A 401 26.91 -1.94 28.90
N GLU A 402 27.60 -2.97 29.39
CA GLU A 402 28.80 -2.83 30.23
C GLU A 402 29.97 -2.20 29.46
N LYS A 403 30.12 -2.51 28.16
CA LYS A 403 31.15 -1.94 27.28
C LYS A 403 30.84 -0.53 26.77
N LEU A 404 29.57 -0.15 26.68
CA LEU A 404 29.15 1.20 26.28
C LEU A 404 29.11 2.17 27.49
N GLN A 405 28.80 1.68 28.69
CA GLN A 405 28.78 2.50 29.91
C GLN A 405 30.17 2.74 30.52
N SER A 406 31.16 1.91 30.18
CA SER A 406 32.56 2.09 30.62
C SER A 406 33.37 3.10 29.78
N GLN A 407 32.77 3.72 28.75
CA GLN A 407 33.41 4.77 27.92
C GLN A 407 32.76 6.15 28.07
N ALA A 408 32.43 6.58 29.29
CA ALA A 408 32.17 7.98 29.60
C ALA A 408 33.07 8.44 30.76
N PRO A 409 34.08 9.30 30.52
CA PRO A 409 34.97 9.78 31.58
C PRO A 409 34.40 11.00 32.28
N GLY A 410 34.33 10.94 33.62
CA GLY A 410 34.28 12.13 34.47
C GLY A 410 35.70 12.68 34.70
N ALA A 411 35.95 13.88 34.19
CA ALA A 411 36.87 14.93 34.64
C ALA A 411 38.27 14.60 35.26
N LEU A 412 39.31 15.05 34.53
CA LEU A 412 40.59 15.71 34.95
C LEU A 412 41.65 14.83 35.67
N GLU A 413 42.95 14.75 35.32
CA GLU A 413 43.95 15.64 34.68
C GLU A 413 45.14 14.82 34.08
N ALA A 414 45.81 15.43 33.09
CA ALA A 414 47.22 15.36 32.66
C ALA A 414 48.00 14.02 32.46
N GLY A 415 48.48 13.82 31.23
CA GLY A 415 49.60 12.92 30.91
C GLY A 415 49.79 12.69 29.40
N VAL A 416 50.86 13.25 28.86
CA VAL A 416 51.27 13.30 27.44
C VAL A 416 51.60 11.91 26.87
N ASP A 417 51.07 11.57 25.68
CA ASP A 417 51.85 11.05 24.52
C ASP A 417 50.97 10.89 23.26
N SER A 418 51.58 11.17 22.09
CA SER A 418 50.93 11.45 20.80
C SER A 418 50.80 10.19 19.89
N PRO A 419 50.51 10.30 18.56
CA PRO A 419 49.19 9.98 17.99
C PRO A 419 49.24 8.78 17.02
N GLY A 420 48.37 7.79 17.24
CA GLY A 420 48.13 6.70 16.28
C GLY A 420 47.17 7.14 15.17
N GLY A 421 47.71 7.37 13.97
CA GLY A 421 46.99 7.89 12.81
C GLY A 421 45.71 7.10 12.47
N LYS A 422 44.57 7.76 12.65
CA LYS A 422 43.31 7.38 12.01
C LYS A 422 43.04 8.34 10.88
N LYS A 423 42.75 7.76 9.71
CA LYS A 423 42.60 8.45 8.43
C LYS A 423 41.57 9.57 8.55
N SER A 424 41.89 10.73 7.96
CA SER A 424 41.11 11.99 7.89
C SER A 424 39.60 11.85 7.59
N LYS A 425 39.15 10.71 7.08
CA LYS A 425 37.75 10.42 6.77
C LYS A 425 36.83 10.27 8.01
N ASP A 426 37.34 9.86 9.16
CA ASP A 426 36.49 9.57 10.34
C ASP A 426 36.10 10.83 11.14
N MET A 427 36.79 11.96 10.96
CA MET A 427 36.41 13.24 11.59
C MET A 427 35.19 13.89 10.93
N TYR A 428 34.97 13.66 9.63
CA TYR A 428 33.85 14.25 8.89
C TYR A 428 32.49 13.58 9.20
N HIS A 429 32.48 12.34 9.69
CA HIS A 429 31.24 11.64 10.05
C HIS A 429 30.77 11.95 11.49
N ALA A 430 31.68 12.33 12.40
CA ALA A 430 31.34 12.73 13.76
C ALA A 430 30.50 14.03 13.80
N SER A 431 30.76 14.97 12.88
CA SER A 431 30.01 16.24 12.81
C SER A 431 28.57 16.06 12.29
N LYS A 432 28.34 15.13 11.35
CA LYS A 432 26.99 14.79 10.86
C LYS A 432 26.17 14.08 11.94
N SER A 433 26.78 13.13 12.65
CA SER A 433 26.14 12.42 13.77
C SER A 433 25.80 13.37 14.93
N ALA A 434 26.70 14.30 15.28
CA ALA A 434 26.45 15.31 16.31
C ALA A 434 25.32 16.30 15.91
N LYS A 435 25.25 16.71 14.63
CA LYS A 435 24.15 17.55 14.13
C LYS A 435 22.81 16.82 14.16
N GLN A 436 22.79 15.55 13.75
CA GLN A 436 21.60 14.72 13.83
C GLN A 436 21.14 14.54 15.29
N ALA A 437 22.07 14.31 16.21
CA ALA A 437 21.76 14.22 17.64
C ALA A 437 21.20 15.52 18.21
N LEU A 438 21.73 16.68 17.80
CA LEU A 438 21.23 17.99 18.23
C LEU A 438 19.84 18.29 17.67
N SER A 439 19.60 17.97 16.39
CA SER A 439 18.29 18.10 15.75
C SER A 439 17.23 17.20 16.40
N LEU A 440 17.59 15.97 16.77
CA LEU A 440 16.69 15.06 17.48
C LEU A 440 16.34 15.57 18.88
N ARG A 441 17.31 16.17 19.59
CA ARG A 441 17.06 16.77 20.92
C ARG A 441 16.15 17.98 20.85
N LEU A 442 16.28 18.82 19.81
CA LEU A 442 15.37 19.94 19.56
C LEU A 442 13.94 19.44 19.40
N PHE A 443 13.73 18.49 18.48
CA PHE A 443 12.42 17.90 18.22
C PHE A 443 11.79 17.28 19.48
N GLN A 444 12.56 16.50 20.25
CA GLN A 444 12.08 15.93 21.52
C GLN A 444 11.71 16.99 22.56
N THR A 445 12.39 18.14 22.55
CA THR A 445 12.12 19.24 23.47
C THR A 445 10.87 20.00 23.05
N GLU A 446 10.69 20.23 21.76
CA GLU A 446 9.48 20.83 21.17
C GLU A 446 8.23 19.97 21.46
N GLU A 447 8.32 18.66 21.28
CA GLU A 447 7.19 17.75 21.59
C GLU A 447 6.81 17.81 23.09
N LYS A 448 7.79 17.90 23.99
CA LYS A 448 7.55 18.08 25.43
C LYS A 448 6.90 19.42 25.73
N ILE A 449 7.31 20.49 25.04
CA ILE A 449 6.71 21.81 25.16
C ILE A 449 5.23 21.75 24.76
N GLU A 450 4.90 21.12 23.63
CA GLU A 450 3.51 20.98 23.18
C GLU A 450 2.65 20.16 24.15
N ARG A 451 3.20 19.07 24.71
CA ARG A 451 2.54 18.26 25.74
C ARG A 451 2.21 19.12 26.98
N ILE A 452 3.19 19.83 27.53
CA ILE A 452 2.98 20.69 28.70
C ILE A 452 2.04 21.86 28.39
N GLN A 453 2.06 22.42 27.18
CA GLN A 453 1.10 23.44 26.77
C GLN A 453 -0.34 22.92 26.72
N ARG A 454 -0.55 21.68 26.25
CA ARG A 454 -1.85 21.01 26.31
C ARG A 454 -2.29 20.79 27.75
N ASP A 455 -1.38 20.36 28.62
CA ASP A 455 -1.68 20.16 30.04
C ASP A 455 -2.06 21.48 30.72
N ILE A 456 -1.36 22.59 30.43
CA ILE A 456 -1.70 23.93 30.94
C ILE A 456 -3.11 24.32 30.52
N ARG A 457 -3.48 24.14 29.24
CA ARG A 457 -4.84 24.45 28.76
C ARG A 457 -5.89 23.61 29.49
N GLY A 458 -5.66 22.30 29.63
CA GLY A 458 -6.57 21.41 30.35
C GLY A 458 -6.72 21.78 31.83
N ILE A 459 -5.65 22.21 32.50
CA ILE A 459 -5.69 22.69 33.88
C ILE A 459 -6.46 24.03 33.97
N GLN A 460 -6.25 24.96 33.03
CA GLN A 460 -7.00 26.22 32.95
C GLN A 460 -8.50 25.98 32.78
N GLU A 461 -8.90 25.08 31.89
CA GLU A 461 -10.31 24.68 31.72
C GLU A 461 -10.88 24.01 32.98
N ALA A 462 -10.08 23.19 33.67
CA ALA A 462 -10.48 22.62 34.97
C ALA A 462 -10.64 23.68 36.06
N LEU A 463 -9.83 24.75 36.05
CA LEU A 463 -9.97 25.87 36.97
C LEU A 463 -11.26 26.65 36.72
N ILE A 464 -11.58 26.93 35.45
CA ILE A 464 -12.83 27.60 35.07
C ILE A 464 -14.05 26.79 35.54
N ARG A 465 -14.02 25.46 35.37
CA ARG A 465 -15.12 24.57 35.80
C ARG A 465 -15.27 24.46 37.32
N ASN A 466 -14.17 24.56 38.07
CA ASN A 466 -14.17 24.44 39.53
C ASN A 466 -14.31 25.79 40.25
N ALA A 467 -14.35 26.90 39.50
CA ALA A 467 -14.52 28.23 40.05
C ALA A 467 -15.79 28.31 40.91
N GLY A 468 -15.62 28.68 42.18
CA GLY A 468 -16.72 28.91 43.14
C GLY A 468 -17.33 27.67 43.82
N ARG A 469 -17.01 26.43 43.42
CA ARG A 469 -17.61 25.21 44.02
C ARG A 469 -16.69 24.45 44.97
N HIS A 470 -15.39 24.36 44.67
CA HIS A 470 -14.43 23.58 45.46
C HIS A 470 -13.13 24.36 45.68
N SER A 471 -13.09 25.19 46.74
CA SER A 471 -11.94 26.06 47.07
C SER A 471 -10.61 25.30 47.17
N VAL A 472 -10.61 24.14 47.84
CA VAL A 472 -9.39 23.32 48.01
C VAL A 472 -8.93 22.69 46.68
N ALA A 473 -9.86 22.28 45.82
CA ALA A 473 -9.52 21.71 44.52
C ALA A 473 -9.00 22.78 43.55
N ALA A 474 -9.58 24.00 43.61
CA ALA A 474 -9.09 25.15 42.85
C ALA A 474 -7.65 25.51 43.26
N ALA A 475 -7.35 25.59 44.56
CA ALA A 475 -6.00 25.85 45.04
C ALA A 475 -4.96 24.80 44.58
N GLN A 476 -5.32 23.52 44.58
CA GLN A 476 -4.45 22.45 44.07
C GLN A 476 -4.23 22.53 42.55
N LEU A 477 -5.25 22.94 41.79
CA LEU A 477 -5.15 23.13 40.35
C LEU A 477 -4.30 24.37 40.00
N GLU A 478 -4.38 25.44 40.79
CA GLU A 478 -3.53 26.63 40.66
C GLU A 478 -2.05 26.28 40.94
N GLU A 479 -1.77 25.49 41.97
CA GLU A 479 -0.42 25.02 42.27
C GLU A 479 0.15 24.16 41.12
N LYS A 480 -0.66 23.25 40.57
CA LYS A 480 -0.29 22.44 39.40
C LYS A 480 -0.06 23.29 38.15
N LEU A 481 -0.89 24.32 37.94
CA LEU A 481 -0.72 25.27 36.85
C LEU A 481 0.61 26.03 36.98
N ALA A 482 0.92 26.53 38.17
CA ALA A 482 2.20 27.20 38.43
C ALA A 482 3.41 26.27 38.27
N GLY A 483 3.25 24.97 38.61
CA GLY A 483 4.25 23.93 38.36
C GLY A 483 4.48 23.68 36.87
N ALA A 484 3.41 23.48 36.10
CA ALA A 484 3.45 23.26 34.66
C ALA A 484 4.01 24.47 33.90
N GLN A 485 3.66 25.70 34.32
CA GLN A 485 4.23 26.93 33.76
C GLN A 485 5.74 27.05 34.01
N ARG A 486 6.22 26.67 35.20
CA ARG A 486 7.67 26.61 35.50
C ARG A 486 8.38 25.59 34.61
N GLN A 487 7.80 24.41 34.41
CA GLN A 487 8.35 23.38 33.53
C GLN A 487 8.37 23.85 32.06
N LEU A 488 7.32 24.52 31.60
CA LEU A 488 7.28 25.12 30.26
C LEU A 488 8.41 26.15 30.08
N GLY A 489 8.64 27.00 31.08
CA GLY A 489 9.75 27.97 31.08
C GLY A 489 11.12 27.29 30.99
N GLN A 490 11.33 26.20 31.74
CA GLN A 490 12.57 25.41 31.69
C GLN A 490 12.79 24.77 30.32
N LEU A 491 11.75 24.15 29.73
CA LEU A 491 11.84 23.52 28.41
C LEU A 491 12.08 24.56 27.31
N ARG A 492 11.42 25.72 27.36
CA ARG A 492 11.68 26.83 26.42
C ARG A 492 13.11 27.38 26.54
N ALA A 493 13.66 27.42 27.75
CA ALA A 493 15.07 27.80 27.95
C ALA A 493 16.02 26.75 27.35
N GLN A 494 15.70 25.45 27.48
CA GLN A 494 16.46 24.36 26.86
C GLN A 494 16.40 24.41 25.33
N GLU A 495 15.21 24.64 24.76
CA GLU A 495 15.00 24.83 23.32
C GLU A 495 15.84 26.01 22.79
N ALA A 496 15.77 27.17 23.45
CA ALA A 496 16.57 28.33 23.08
C ALA A 496 18.08 28.06 23.19
N GLY A 497 18.51 27.24 24.15
CA GLY A 497 19.90 26.78 24.28
C GLY A 497 20.34 25.94 23.08
N LEU A 498 19.57 24.91 22.73
CA LEU A 498 19.84 24.03 21.60
C LEU A 498 19.80 24.78 20.26
N GLN A 499 18.87 25.73 20.07
CA GLN A 499 18.82 26.56 18.87
C GLN A 499 20.06 27.47 18.74
N ARG A 500 20.59 28.01 19.86
CA ARG A 500 21.84 28.76 19.85
C ARG A 500 23.02 27.88 19.47
N GLU A 501 23.07 26.64 19.96
CA GLU A 501 24.09 25.67 19.57
C GLU A 501 24.02 25.31 18.08
N GLN A 502 22.81 25.16 17.53
CA GLN A 502 22.61 24.95 16.09
C GLN A 502 23.12 26.14 15.27
N ARG A 503 22.74 27.37 15.65
CA ARG A 503 23.24 28.59 14.99
C ARG A 503 24.77 28.70 15.08
N LYS A 504 25.38 28.32 16.20
CA LYS A 504 26.86 28.25 16.34
C LYS A 504 27.48 27.20 15.42
N ALA A 505 26.86 26.02 15.30
CA ALA A 505 27.33 24.96 14.41
C ALA A 505 27.20 25.35 12.92
N ASP A 506 26.14 26.06 12.55
CA ASP A 506 25.91 26.52 11.19
C ASP A 506 26.80 27.70 10.81
N THR A 507 27.05 28.65 11.73
CA THR A 507 28.02 29.73 11.53
C THR A 507 29.44 29.18 11.40
N HIS A 508 29.85 28.24 12.25
CA HIS A 508 31.14 27.56 12.11
C HIS A 508 31.26 26.87 10.75
N ARG A 509 30.21 26.17 10.30
CA ARG A 509 30.21 25.52 8.98
C ARG A 509 30.44 26.52 7.84
N LYS A 510 29.69 27.63 7.82
CA LYS A 510 29.82 28.70 6.81
C LYS A 510 31.22 29.31 6.77
N MET A 511 31.93 29.32 7.90
CA MET A 511 33.31 29.80 7.98
C MET A 511 34.37 28.77 7.55
N THR A 512 33.98 27.50 7.38
CA THR A 512 34.90 26.38 7.04
C THR A 512 34.70 25.81 5.63
N GLU A 513 33.63 26.17 4.93
CA GLU A 513 33.43 25.85 3.52
C GLU A 513 34.07 26.99 2.69
N PHE A 514 35.28 26.76 2.16
CA PHE A 514 35.99 27.65 1.23
C PHE A 514 35.87 27.15 -0.22
#